data_AF-A0A261FQ37-F1
#
_entry.id   AF-A0A261FQ37-F1
#
_cell.length_a   1.000
_cell.length_b   1.000
_cell.length_c   1.000
_cell.angle_alpha   90.00
_cell.angle_beta   90.00
_cell.angle_gamma   90.00
#
_symmetry.space_group_name_H-M   'P 1'
#
loop_
_entity.id
_entity.type
_entity.pdbx_description
1 polymer ?
#
loop_
_entity_poly.entity_id
_entity_poly.type
_entity_poly.pdbx_seq_one_letter_code
_entity_poly.pdbx_strand_id
1 'polypeptide(L)'
;MGTMTIRKLDDDTIERFKAIASSNHRSAEAEARSLIEDFTAGRIVRHDMQTSNFYDRVREFMDRNDIEGLTDSELPLPDRNAKPERPPIALKGI
;
A
#
# COMPACT_ATOMS: atom_id res chain seq x y z
N MET A 1 -0.02 -16.74 -1.03
CA MET A 1 1.38 -16.62 -0.56
C MET A 1 2.26 -16.39 -1.76
N GLY A 2 3.10 -15.35 -1.74
CA GLY A 2 4.12 -15.12 -2.75
C GLY A 2 5.48 -15.59 -2.26
N THR A 3 6.32 -16.09 -3.17
CA THR A 3 7.72 -16.43 -2.90
C THR A 3 8.62 -15.40 -3.58
N MET A 4 9.64 -14.92 -2.89
CA MET A 4 10.62 -13.96 -3.43
C MET A 4 12.03 -14.51 -3.24
N THR A 5 12.87 -14.37 -4.25
CA THR A 5 14.29 -14.76 -4.18
C THR A 5 15.17 -13.52 -4.29
N ILE A 6 16.01 -13.31 -3.28
CA ILE A 6 17.02 -12.25 -3.29
C ILE A 6 18.36 -12.89 -3.67
N ARG A 7 19.00 -12.38 -4.73
CA ARG A 7 20.28 -12.88 -5.24
C ARG A 7 21.37 -11.83 -5.06
N LYS A 8 22.63 -12.26 -5.13
CA LYS A 8 23.83 -11.40 -5.03
C LYS A 8 23.87 -10.58 -3.73
N LEU A 9 23.54 -11.23 -2.61
CA LEU A 9 23.84 -10.71 -1.29
C LEU A 9 25.31 -10.97 -0.98
N ASP A 10 26.02 -9.95 -0.48
CA ASP A 10 27.37 -10.13 0.05
C ASP A 10 27.38 -11.15 1.19
N ASP A 11 28.44 -11.96 1.26
CA ASP A 11 28.59 -13.03 2.24
C ASP A 11 28.55 -12.48 3.68
N ASP A 12 29.20 -11.34 3.93
CA ASP A 12 29.14 -10.61 5.21
C ASP A 12 27.70 -10.28 5.63
N THR A 13 26.84 -9.91 4.67
CA THR A 13 25.45 -9.57 4.95
C THR A 13 24.65 -10.82 5.31
N ILE A 14 24.91 -11.93 4.61
CA ILE A 14 24.24 -13.22 4.88
C ILE A 14 24.63 -13.74 6.26
N GLU A 15 25.90 -13.67 6.64
CA GLU A 15 26.38 -14.15 7.94
C GLU A 15 25.79 -13.35 9.10
N ARG A 16 25.83 -12.02 9.01
CA ARG A 16 25.22 -11.13 10.01
C ARG A 16 23.73 -11.40 10.14
N PHE A 17 23.03 -11.58 9.02
CA PHE A 17 21.61 -11.86 9.01
C PHE A 17 21.28 -13.22 9.67
N LYS A 18 22.07 -14.26 9.38
CA LYS A 18 21.92 -15.58 10.04
C LYS A 18 22.19 -15.51 11.54
N ALA A 19 23.16 -14.70 11.97
CA ALA A 19 23.44 -14.50 13.39
C ALA A 19 22.25 -13.88 14.13
N ILE A 20 21.62 -12.86 13.53
CA ILE A 20 20.41 -12.20 14.07
C ILE A 20 19.23 -13.19 14.13
N ALA A 21 18.99 -13.95 13.05
CA ALA A 21 17.94 -14.96 13.04
C ALA A 21 18.16 -16.02 14.15
N SER A 22 19.42 -16.46 14.33
CA SER A 22 19.78 -17.41 15.37
C SER A 22 19.60 -16.84 16.78
N SER A 23 19.96 -15.58 17.04
CA SER A 23 19.72 -14.95 18.36
C SER A 23 18.23 -14.83 18.67
N ASN A 24 17.41 -14.65 17.62
CA ASN A 24 15.96 -14.57 17.74
C ASN A 24 15.28 -15.95 17.73
N HIS A 25 16.05 -17.05 17.76
CA HIS A 25 15.54 -18.43 17.72
C HIS A 25 14.59 -18.70 16.54
N ARG A 26 14.87 -18.06 15.39
CA ARG A 26 14.06 -18.11 14.18
C ARG A 26 14.88 -18.64 12.99
N SER A 27 14.19 -19.20 12.01
CA SER A 27 14.82 -19.47 10.71
C SER A 27 15.11 -18.15 9.98
N ALA A 28 16.11 -18.15 9.11
CA ALA A 28 16.44 -16.98 8.29
C ALA A 28 15.24 -16.52 7.44
N GLU A 29 14.43 -17.45 6.93
CA GLU A 29 13.22 -17.12 6.18
C GLU A 29 12.13 -16.49 7.07
N ALA A 30 11.92 -17.02 8.27
CA ALA A 30 10.95 -16.47 9.22
C ALA A 30 11.37 -15.05 9.66
N GLU A 31 12.66 -14.84 9.89
CA GLU A 31 13.20 -13.53 10.23
C GLU A 31 13.06 -12.54 9.07
N ALA A 32 13.35 -12.97 7.83
CA ALA A 32 13.19 -12.14 6.65
C ALA A 32 11.73 -11.73 6.43
N ARG A 33 10.80 -12.67 6.65
CA ARG A 33 9.36 -12.40 6.60
C ARG A 33 8.95 -11.37 7.65
N SER A 34 9.32 -11.58 8.91
CA SER A 34 9.04 -10.65 10.01
C SER A 34 9.55 -9.25 9.71
N LEU A 35 10.80 -9.13 9.24
CA LEU A 35 11.42 -7.85 8.93
C LEU A 35 10.69 -7.10 7.80
N ILE A 36 10.29 -7.83 6.74
CA ILE A 36 9.55 -7.25 5.61
C ILE A 36 8.15 -6.83 6.06
N GLU A 37 7.48 -7.64 6.87
CA GLU A 37 6.17 -7.33 7.43
C GLU A 37 6.22 -6.08 8.31
N ASP A 38 7.18 -5.99 9.23
CA ASP A 38 7.38 -4.83 10.11
C ASP A 38 7.68 -3.55 9.29
N PHE A 39 8.58 -3.65 8.30
CA PHE A 39 8.88 -2.53 7.41
C PHE A 39 7.66 -2.09 6.61
N THR A 40 6.89 -3.05 6.10
CA THR A 40 5.69 -2.78 5.30
C THR A 40 4.59 -2.19 6.15
N ALA A 41 4.34 -2.71 7.35
CA ALA A 41 3.40 -2.15 8.31
C ALA A 41 3.79 -0.71 8.67
N GLY A 42 5.07 -0.45 8.98
CA GLY A 42 5.55 0.91 9.25
C GLY A 42 5.46 1.84 8.04
N ARG A 43 5.63 1.32 6.82
CA ARG A 43 5.46 2.09 5.58
C ARG A 43 3.99 2.36 5.28
N ILE A 44 3.11 1.38 5.44
CA ILE A 44 1.67 1.53 5.27
C ILE A 44 1.15 2.53 6.29
N VAL A 45 1.50 2.43 7.57
CA VAL A 45 1.08 3.42 8.58
C VAL A 45 1.56 4.82 8.22
N ARG A 46 2.82 5.00 7.79
CA ARG A 46 3.30 6.32 7.34
C ARG A 46 2.64 6.80 6.05
N HIS A 47 2.40 5.89 5.11
CA HIS A 47 1.78 6.19 3.83
C HIS A 47 0.31 6.52 3.99
N ASP A 48 -0.45 5.73 4.77
CA ASP A 48 -1.83 5.98 5.18
C ASP A 48 -1.95 7.23 6.02
N MET A 49 -0.97 7.57 6.86
CA MET A 49 -0.95 8.89 7.52
C MET A 49 -0.76 10.03 6.50
N GLN A 50 -0.03 9.80 5.41
CA GLN A 50 0.16 10.78 4.32
C GLN A 50 -1.03 10.84 3.34
N THR A 51 -1.72 9.73 3.08
CA THR A 51 -2.87 9.62 2.17
C THR A 51 -4.23 9.80 2.87
N SER A 52 -4.36 9.50 4.17
CA SER A 52 -5.46 9.99 5.02
C SER A 52 -5.46 11.51 5.01
N ASN A 53 -4.28 12.12 5.08
CA ASN A 53 -4.11 13.55 4.93
C ASN A 53 -4.39 14.04 3.49
N PHE A 54 -4.56 13.18 2.48
CA PHE A 54 -4.91 13.65 1.13
C PHE A 54 -6.38 14.05 1.05
N TYR A 55 -7.30 13.16 1.45
CA TYR A 55 -8.73 13.48 1.45
C TYR A 55 -9.07 14.55 2.48
N ASP A 56 -8.42 14.54 3.64
CA ASP A 56 -8.56 15.61 4.63
C ASP A 56 -8.02 16.94 4.10
N ARG A 57 -6.89 16.96 3.37
CA ARG A 57 -6.40 18.17 2.69
C ARG A 57 -7.31 18.64 1.57
N VAL A 58 -7.91 17.74 0.80
CA VAL A 58 -8.87 18.10 -0.25
C VAL A 58 -10.11 18.73 0.39
N ARG A 59 -10.63 18.14 1.48
CA ARG A 59 -11.75 18.70 2.24
C ARG A 59 -11.40 20.07 2.84
N GLU A 60 -10.25 20.21 3.48
CA GLU A 60 -9.78 21.49 4.02
C GLU A 60 -9.53 22.54 2.93
N PHE A 61 -9.00 22.15 1.77
CA PHE A 61 -8.83 23.02 0.62
C PHE A 61 -10.18 23.51 0.08
N MET A 62 -11.18 22.63 -0.02
CA MET A 62 -12.51 23.00 -0.50
C MET A 62 -13.23 23.93 0.47
N ASP A 63 -13.16 23.65 1.78
CA ASP A 63 -13.73 24.50 2.83
C ASP A 63 -13.11 25.91 2.81
N ARG A 64 -11.78 26.01 2.65
CA ARG A 64 -11.10 27.32 2.52
C ARG A 64 -11.43 28.09 1.24
N ASN A 65 -11.85 27.41 0.17
CA ASN A 65 -12.13 28.03 -1.14
C ASN A 65 -13.62 28.06 -1.49
N ASP A 66 -14.50 27.73 -0.55
CA ASP A 66 -15.97 27.73 -0.70
C ASP A 66 -16.46 26.88 -1.88
N ILE A 67 -15.86 25.68 -2.05
CA ILE A 67 -16.20 24.75 -3.13
C ILE A 67 -17.13 23.67 -2.58
N GLU A 68 -18.40 23.67 -3.01
CA GLU A 68 -19.42 22.66 -2.63
C GLU A 68 -19.20 21.29 -3.31
N GLY A 69 -19.62 20.17 -2.70
CA GLY A 69 -19.70 18.86 -3.36
C GLY A 69 -18.82 17.70 -2.84
N LEU A 70 -18.25 17.78 -1.63
CA LEU A 70 -17.46 16.67 -1.03
C LEU A 70 -17.73 16.45 0.48
N THR A 71 -18.80 17.03 0.99
CA THR A 71 -19.30 16.71 2.33
C THR A 71 -19.85 15.27 2.35
N ASP A 72 -19.76 14.58 3.50
CA ASP A 72 -20.21 13.18 3.65
C ASP A 72 -21.67 12.97 3.23
N SER A 73 -22.45 14.05 3.21
CA SER A 73 -23.87 14.12 2.87
C SER A 73 -24.16 14.36 1.37
N GLU A 74 -23.19 14.84 0.59
CA GLU A 74 -23.40 15.34 -0.77
C GLU A 74 -22.93 14.40 -1.88
N LEU A 75 -22.08 13.43 -1.56
CA LEU A 75 -21.64 12.44 -2.54
C LEU A 75 -22.74 11.38 -2.71
N PRO A 76 -23.41 11.29 -3.86
CA PRO A 76 -24.37 10.23 -4.09
C PRO A 76 -23.63 8.90 -3.99
N LEU A 77 -24.15 7.98 -3.15
CA LEU A 77 -23.66 6.61 -3.15
C LEU A 77 -23.76 6.09 -4.59
N PRO A 78 -22.67 5.53 -5.15
CA PRO A 78 -22.73 4.99 -6.50
C PRO A 78 -23.83 3.93 -6.55
N ASP A 79 -24.75 4.06 -7.52
CA ASP A 79 -25.80 3.07 -7.71
C ASP A 79 -25.13 1.72 -7.97
N ARG A 80 -25.33 0.77 -7.04
CA ARG A 80 -24.76 -0.57 -7.11
C ARG A 80 -25.25 -1.35 -8.33
N ASN A 81 -26.35 -0.89 -8.94
CA ASN A 81 -26.92 -1.45 -10.16
C ASN A 81 -26.57 -0.64 -11.42
N ALA A 82 -25.82 0.46 -11.30
CA ALA A 82 -25.37 1.21 -12.45
C ALA A 82 -24.49 0.32 -13.33
N LYS A 83 -24.90 0.14 -14.59
CA LYS A 83 -24.07 -0.54 -15.58
C LYS A 83 -22.77 0.24 -15.68
N PRO A 84 -21.60 -0.41 -15.66
CA PRO A 84 -20.35 0.30 -15.86
C PRO A 84 -20.38 0.92 -17.26
N GLU A 85 -20.53 2.25 -17.33
CA GLU A 85 -20.27 3.03 -18.54
C GLU A 85 -18.75 3.08 -18.79
N ARG A 86 -18.12 1.91 -18.92
CA ARG A 86 -16.80 1.87 -19.54
C ARG A 86 -17.03 2.05 -21.04
N PRO A 87 -16.46 3.08 -21.68
CA PRO A 87 -16.48 3.16 -23.12
C PRO A 87 -15.86 1.87 -23.70
N PRO A 88 -16.41 1.32 -24.79
CA PRO A 88 -15.94 0.06 -25.34
C PRO A 88 -14.46 0.18 -25.69
N ILE A 89 -13.65 -0.71 -25.10
CA ILE A 89 -12.24 -0.84 -25.47
C ILE A 89 -12.23 -1.44 -26.87
N ALA A 90 -11.93 -0.63 -27.88
CA ALA A 90 -11.74 -1.12 -29.24
C ALA A 90 -10.52 -2.04 -29.27
N LEU A 91 -10.75 -3.35 -29.17
CA LEU A 91 -9.75 -4.36 -29.50
C LEU A 91 -9.48 -4.25 -31.01
N LYS A 92 -8.41 -3.52 -31.37
CA LYS A 92 -7.86 -3.58 -32.73
C LYS A 92 -7.35 -5.01 -32.94
N GLY A 93 -7.85 -5.65 -34.00
CA GLY A 93 -7.72 -7.07 -34.29
C GLY A 93 -6.28 -7.59 -34.24
N ILE A 94 -6.19 -8.85 -33.78
CA ILE A 94 -5.10 -9.79 -34.06
C ILE A 94 -5.49 -10.57 -35.31
#